data_AF-A0A7V4YW42-F1
#
_entry.id   AF-A0A7V4YW42-F1
#
_cell.length_a   1.000
_cell.length_b   1.000
_cell.length_c   1.000
_cell.angle_alpha   90.00
_cell.angle_beta   90.00
_cell.angle_gamma   90.00
#
_symmetry.space_group_name_H-M   'P 1'
#
loop_
_entity.id
_entity.type
_entity.pdbx_description
1 polymer ?
#
loop_
_entity_poly.entity_id
_entity_poly.type
_entity_poly.pdbx_seq_one_letter_code
_entity_poly.pdbx_strand_id
1 'polypeptide(L)' 'MEYRRLGKSGLQVSVLSFGSWLTFGKQIEDGTAERLMAIAYERGVNF' A
#
# COMPACT_ATOMS: atom_id res chain seq x y z
N MET A 1 -0.98 5.16 -11.44
CA MET A 1 -1.07 3.76 -11.01
C MET A 1 -1.82 2.95 -12.06
N GLU A 2 -1.39 1.72 -12.35
CA GLU A 2 -2.19 0.75 -13.11
C GLU A 2 -3.02 -0.10 -12.12
N TYR A 3 -4.28 -0.37 -12.45
CA TYR A 3 -5.17 -1.19 -11.64
C TYR A 3 -5.62 -2.45 -12.38
N ARG A 4 -5.68 -3.58 -11.66
CA ARG A 4 -6.14 -4.87 -12.17
C ARG A 4 -7.23 -5.46 -11.28
N ARG A 5 -8.06 -6.33 -11.86
CA ARG A 5 -9.08 -7.06 -11.11
C ARG A 5 -8.42 -8.05 -10.16
N LEU A 6 -8.89 -8.09 -8.91
CA LEU A 6 -8.47 -9.10 -7.95
C LEU A 6 -9.16 -10.44 -8.30
N GLY A 7 -8.46 -11.26 -9.08
CA GLY A 7 -8.97 -12.54 -9.56
C GLY A 7 -10.26 -12.37 -10.38
N LYS A 8 -11.28 -13.18 -10.07
CA LYS A 8 -12.59 -13.11 -10.74
C LYS A 8 -13.50 -12.01 -10.17
N SER A 9 -13.12 -11.36 -9.07
CA SER A 9 -13.92 -10.29 -8.47
C SER A 9 -13.97 -9.06 -9.38
N GLY A 10 -14.92 -8.16 -9.12
CA GLY A 10 -14.97 -6.83 -9.76
C GLY A 10 -14.04 -5.79 -9.11
N LEU A 11 -13.36 -6.15 -8.01
CA LEU A 11 -12.54 -5.21 -7.24
C LEU A 11 -11.25 -4.88 -8.00
N GLN A 12 -10.99 -3.59 -8.21
CA GLN A 12 -9.76 -3.11 -8.82
C GLN A 12 -8.73 -2.73 -7.75
N VAL A 13 -7.56 -3.34 -7.83
CA VAL A 13 -6.42 -3.10 -6.95
C VAL A 13 -5.21 -2.63 -7.75
N SER A 14 -4.37 -1.81 -7.14
CA SER A 14 -3.12 -1.35 -7.75
C SER A 14 -2.21 -2.55 -8.06
N VAL A 15 -1.45 -2.49 -9.16
CA VAL A 15 -0.50 -3.56 -9.53
C VAL A 15 0.65 -3.73 -8.54
N LEU A 16 0.88 -2.73 -7.70
CA LEU A 16 1.79 -2.76 -6.56
C LEU A 16 1.00 -2.53 -5.27
N SER A 17 1.44 -3.16 -4.19
CA SER A 17 0.88 -2.96 -2.85
C SER A 17 1.93 -2.50 -1.86
N PHE A 18 1.48 -1.91 -0.74
CA PHE A 18 2.36 -1.47 0.33
C PHE A 18 2.11 -2.24 1.63
N GLY A 19 2.95 -3.25 1.87
CA GLY A 19 2.85 -4.13 3.03
C GLY A 19 3.64 -3.66 4.25
N SER A 20 3.16 -4.01 5.44
CA SER A 20 3.68 -3.54 6.73
C SER A 20 4.43 -4.59 7.55
N TRP A 21 4.59 -5.82 7.04
CA TRP A 21 4.89 -7.03 7.83
C TRP A 21 6.07 -6.91 8.81
N LEU A 22 7.24 -6.45 8.36
CA LEU A 22 8.44 -6.35 9.21
C LEU A 22 8.64 -4.94 9.76
N THR A 23 8.14 -3.94 9.06
CA THR A 23 8.49 -2.54 9.28
C THR A 23 7.64 -1.91 10.38
N PHE A 24 6.32 -1.90 10.20
CA PHE A 24 5.45 -1.04 11.01
C PHE A 24 5.32 -1.57 12.43
N GLY A 25 5.41 -0.68 13.42
CA GLY A 25 5.31 -1.02 14.85
C GLY A 25 6.48 -1.84 15.41
N LYS A 26 7.56 -2.02 14.64
CA LYS A 26 8.77 -2.75 15.09
C LYS A 26 10.07 -2.09 14.64
N GLN A 27 10.31 -2.01 13.32
CA GLN A 27 11.61 -1.57 12.77
C GLN A 27 11.64 -0.08 12.42
N ILE A 28 10.49 0.54 12.18
CA ILE A 28 10.39 1.97 11.87
C ILE A 28 9.46 2.68 12.84
N GLU A 29 9.76 3.96 13.09
CA GLU A 29 8.92 4.84 13.89
C GLU A 29 7.59 5.13 13.17
N ASP A 30 6.53 5.37 13.94
CA ASP A 30 5.17 5.58 13.42
C ASP A 30 5.09 6.75 12.42
N GLY A 31 5.81 7.84 12.65
CA GLY A 31 5.86 8.98 11.72
C GLY A 31 6.49 8.62 10.36
N THR A 32 7.44 7.69 10.35
CA THR A 32 8.00 7.17 9.09
C THR A 32 6.99 6.25 8.41
N ALA A 33 6.29 5.40 9.15
CA ALA A 33 5.24 4.54 8.61
C ALA A 33 4.11 5.38 7.98
N GLU A 34 3.64 6.42 8.66
CA GLU A 34 2.61 7.35 8.18
C GLU A 34 3.05 8.05 6.89
N ARG A 35 4.27 8.58 6.85
CA ARG A 35 4.81 9.23 5.65
C ARG A 35 4.88 8.27 4.47
N LEU A 36 5.33 7.04 4.68
CA LEU A 36 5.42 6.05 3.60
C LEU A 36 4.03 5.64 3.10
N MET A 37 3.04 5.49 3.99
CA MET A 37 1.64 5.25 3.63
C MET A 37 1.06 6.39 2.80
N ALA A 38 1.30 7.64 3.22
CA ALA A 38 0.85 8.82 2.47
C ALA A 38 1.43 8.85 1.05
N ILE A 39 2.74 8.63 0.90
CA ILE A 39 3.40 8.57 -0.41
C ILE A 39 2.81 7.45 -1.28
N ALA A 40 2.59 6.25 -0.72
CA ALA A 40 2.02 5.14 -1.45
C ALA A 40 0.61 5.49 -1.97
N TYR A 41 -0.23 6.05 -1.10
CA TYR A 41 -1.59 6.46 -1.42
C TYR A 41 -1.65 7.59 -2.45
N GLU A 42 -0.83 8.63 -2.31
CA GLU A 42 -0.70 9.73 -3.28
C GLU A 42 -0.27 9.24 -4.67
N ARG A 43 0.48 8.13 -4.73
CA ARG A 43 0.88 7.49 -6.00
C ARG A 43 -0.14 6.49 -6.52
N GLY A 44 -1.27 6.33 -5.83
CA GLY A 44 -2.42 5.53 -6.23
C GLY A 44 -2.39 4.08 -5.73
N VAL A 45 -1.47 3.70 -4.84
CA VAL A 45 -1.52 2.39 -4.18
C VAL A 45 -2.77 2.33 -3.30
N ASN A 46 -3.61 1.31 -3.49
CA ASN A 46 -4.87 1.15 -2.76
C ASN A 46 -4.96 -0.20 -2.00
N PHE A 47 -3.86 -0.95 -1.96
CA PHE A 47 -3.72 -2.23 -1.30
C PHE A 47 -2.35 -2.38 -0.64
#